data_AF-A0A0A2LBH3-F1
#
_entry.id   AF-A0A0A2LBH3-F1
#
_cell.length_a   1.000
_cell.length_b   1.000
_cell.length_c   1.000
_cell.angle_alpha   90.00
_cell.angle_beta   90.00
_cell.angle_gamma   90.00
#
_symmetry.space_group_name_H-M   'P 1'
#
loop_
_entity.id
_entity.type
_entity.pdbx_description
1 polymer ?
#
loop_
_entity_poly.entity_id
_entity_poly.type
_entity_poly.pdbx_seq_one_letter_code
_entity_poly.pdbx_strand_id
1 'polypeptide(L)'
;MRIVSAWQKAVAKSDACSSSVTISSQSDADKLSSCDRLDGSITISSSINGLLTINNVEEIKGALIAEGVSELTNPFVPDLESVQGGITLSNLNSLTTITMDALSQVSSSVLITGNPQLKTLGFQDLEKVEGQWELAG
;
A
#
# COMPACT_ATOMS: atom_id res chain seq x y z
N MET A 1 -28.90 39.26 -14.47
CA MET A 1 -29.60 38.25 -13.64
C MET A 1 -29.04 36.89 -14.07
N ARG A 2 -28.33 36.21 -13.14
CA ARG A 2 -27.88 34.79 -13.05
C ARG A 2 -28.07 33.90 -14.30
N ILE A 3 -27.13 33.04 -14.68
CA ILE A 3 -26.52 32.02 -13.81
C ILE A 3 -25.12 31.61 -14.31
N VAL A 4 -24.19 31.55 -13.35
CA VAL A 4 -22.90 30.85 -13.40
C VAL A 4 -23.14 29.34 -13.51
N SER A 5 -22.30 28.63 -14.26
CA SER A 5 -22.08 27.19 -14.02
C SER A 5 -20.60 26.92 -14.19
N ALA A 6 -19.97 26.77 -13.03
CA ALA A 6 -18.57 26.49 -12.87
C ALA A 6 -18.24 25.13 -13.47
N TRP A 7 -17.07 25.08 -14.09
CA TRP A 7 -16.40 23.86 -14.50
C TRP A 7 -16.06 23.07 -13.25
N GLN A 8 -16.76 21.97 -13.01
CA GLN A 8 -16.23 20.89 -12.18
C GLN A 8 -16.16 19.67 -13.06
N LYS A 9 -14.98 19.48 -13.66
CA LYS A 9 -14.53 18.13 -13.98
C LYS A 9 -14.39 17.43 -12.64
N ALA A 10 -15.44 16.77 -12.17
CA ALA A 10 -15.25 15.67 -11.26
C ALA A 10 -14.34 14.71 -12.03
N VAL A 11 -13.06 14.63 -11.63
CA VAL A 11 -12.26 13.46 -11.98
C VAL A 11 -13.10 12.31 -11.46
N ALA A 12 -13.62 11.48 -12.36
CA ALA A 12 -14.24 10.24 -11.96
C ALA A 12 -13.15 9.49 -11.22
N LYS A 13 -13.17 9.56 -9.88
CA LYS A 13 -12.38 8.69 -9.01
C LYS A 13 -12.69 7.30 -9.53
N SER A 14 -11.68 6.62 -10.09
CA SER A 14 -11.85 5.28 -10.63
C SER A 14 -12.59 4.45 -9.59
N ASP A 15 -13.61 3.67 -9.97
CA ASP A 15 -14.32 2.79 -9.03
C ASP A 15 -13.35 1.89 -8.24
N ALA A 16 -12.16 1.63 -8.83
CA ALA A 16 -11.05 0.95 -8.18
C ALA A 16 -10.55 1.66 -6.90
N CYS A 17 -10.57 3.00 -6.85
CA CYS A 17 -10.11 3.76 -5.69
C CYS A 17 -11.14 3.78 -4.54
N SER A 18 -12.38 3.34 -4.78
CA SER A 18 -13.49 3.40 -3.81
C SER A 18 -13.78 2.04 -3.16
N SER A 19 -13.03 1.00 -3.53
CA SER A 19 -13.20 -0.36 -3.05
C SER A 19 -11.86 -1.03 -2.76
N SER A 20 -11.87 -2.21 -2.14
CA SER A 20 -10.65 -2.98 -1.92
C SER A 20 -10.17 -3.61 -3.23
N VAL A 21 -8.85 -3.66 -3.42
CA VAL A 21 -8.23 -4.13 -4.66
C VAL A 21 -7.25 -5.26 -4.36
N THR A 22 -7.36 -6.33 -5.13
CA THR A 22 -6.36 -7.40 -5.16
C THR A 22 -5.40 -7.15 -6.31
N ILE A 23 -4.10 -7.04 -6.00
CA ILE A 23 -3.04 -6.86 -6.98
C ILE A 23 -2.49 -8.24 -7.35
N SER A 24 -2.73 -8.66 -8.59
CA SER A 24 -2.24 -9.93 -9.14
C SER A 24 -1.19 -9.75 -10.23
N SER A 25 -0.96 -8.50 -10.62
CA SER A 25 0.06 -8.13 -11.58
C SER A 25 0.46 -6.67 -11.39
N GLN A 26 1.60 -6.27 -11.94
CA GLN A 26 1.98 -4.84 -11.99
C GLN A 26 0.89 -4.00 -12.68
N SER A 27 0.23 -4.54 -13.71
CA SER A 27 -0.87 -3.85 -14.40
C SER A 27 -2.09 -3.58 -13.51
N ASP A 28 -2.30 -4.35 -12.44
CA ASP A 28 -3.35 -4.05 -11.45
C ASP A 28 -2.94 -2.91 -10.53
N ALA A 29 -1.68 -2.84 -10.14
CA ALA A 29 -1.12 -1.72 -9.39
C ALA A 29 -1.15 -0.43 -10.22
N ASP A 30 -0.85 -0.51 -11.52
CA ASP A 30 -0.87 0.63 -12.44
C ASP A 30 -2.27 1.25 -12.58
N LYS A 31 -3.35 0.47 -12.38
CA LYS A 31 -4.73 1.00 -12.35
C LYS A 31 -4.99 1.91 -11.15
N LEU A 32 -4.17 1.82 -10.10
CA LEU A 32 -4.25 2.68 -8.93
C LEU A 32 -3.49 4.00 -9.11
N SER A 33 -2.72 4.16 -10.18
CA SER A 33 -1.93 5.38 -10.44
C SER A 33 -2.75 6.66 -10.58
N SER A 34 -4.08 6.56 -10.79
CA SER A 34 -5.00 7.70 -10.79
C SER A 34 -5.64 7.97 -9.41
N CYS A 35 -5.31 7.16 -8.40
CA CYS A 35 -5.85 7.26 -7.06
C CYS A 35 -4.83 7.95 -6.15
N ASP A 36 -5.16 9.14 -5.65
CA ASP A 36 -4.40 9.74 -4.53
C ASP A 36 -4.78 9.01 -3.23
N ARG A 37 -6.04 8.57 -3.14
CA ARG A 37 -6.60 7.90 -1.97
C ARG A 37 -7.42 6.67 -2.34
N LEU A 38 -7.10 5.55 -1.69
CA LEU A 38 -7.86 4.30 -1.74
C LEU A 38 -8.78 4.18 -0.52
N ASP A 39 -10.08 4.02 -0.74
CA ASP A 39 -11.06 3.89 0.35
C ASP A 39 -11.17 2.44 0.89
N GLY A 40 -10.62 1.47 0.17
CA GLY A 40 -10.54 0.07 0.60
C GLY A 40 -9.13 -0.37 1.01
N SER A 41 -8.96 -1.68 1.08
CA SER A 41 -7.67 -2.34 1.37
C SER A 41 -6.95 -2.74 0.07
N ILE A 42 -5.63 -2.82 0.12
CA ILE A 42 -4.81 -3.47 -0.91
C ILE A 42 -4.41 -4.86 -0.43
N THR A 43 -4.74 -5.88 -1.20
CA THR A 43 -4.24 -7.25 -0.99
C THR A 43 -3.31 -7.63 -2.13
N ILE A 44 -2.07 -7.97 -1.82
CA ILE A 44 -1.10 -8.48 -2.79
C ILE A 44 -1.29 -9.99 -2.88
N SER A 45 -1.61 -10.48 -4.07
CA SER A 45 -1.82 -11.92 -4.28
C SER A 45 -0.49 -12.67 -4.43
N SER A 46 -0.55 -14.00 -4.21
CA SER A 46 0.58 -14.92 -4.38
C SER A 46 1.09 -15.05 -5.83
N SER A 47 0.43 -14.42 -6.81
CA SER A 47 0.86 -14.46 -8.22
C SER A 47 1.90 -13.40 -8.58
N ILE A 48 2.15 -12.45 -7.68
CA ILE A 48 3.21 -11.44 -7.85
C ILE A 48 4.58 -12.10 -7.68
N ASN A 49 5.46 -11.82 -8.63
CA ASN A 49 6.84 -12.29 -8.64
C ASN A 49 7.78 -11.09 -8.80
N GLY A 50 8.80 -11.00 -7.94
CA GLY A 50 9.83 -9.96 -7.99
C GLY A 50 9.38 -8.63 -7.39
N LEU A 51 9.60 -7.55 -8.14
CA LEU A 51 9.29 -6.17 -7.76
C LEU A 51 7.81 -5.88 -7.97
N LEU A 52 7.21 -5.18 -7.00
CA LEU A 52 5.90 -4.57 -7.14
C LEU A 52 5.98 -3.08 -6.83
N THR A 53 5.47 -2.24 -7.72
CA THR A 53 5.41 -0.79 -7.49
C THR A 53 3.96 -0.29 -7.50
N ILE A 54 3.58 0.44 -6.46
CA ILE A 54 2.27 1.13 -6.40
C ILE A 54 2.57 2.62 -6.32
N ASN A 55 2.26 3.36 -7.39
CA ASN A 55 2.55 4.79 -7.49
C ASN A 55 1.30 5.62 -7.18
N ASN A 56 1.51 6.87 -6.77
CA ASN A 56 0.50 7.92 -6.57
C ASN A 56 -0.48 7.68 -5.41
N VAL A 57 -0.56 6.47 -4.83
CA VAL A 57 -1.43 6.21 -3.68
C VAL A 57 -0.78 6.77 -2.42
N GLU A 58 -1.30 7.91 -1.95
CA GLU A 58 -0.84 8.62 -0.76
C GLU A 58 -1.52 8.11 0.53
N GLU A 59 -2.78 7.69 0.42
CA GLU A 59 -3.56 7.24 1.58
C GLU A 59 -4.35 5.95 1.29
N ILE A 60 -4.26 4.99 2.20
CA ILE A 60 -5.08 3.78 2.23
C ILE A 60 -5.99 3.83 3.46
N LYS A 61 -7.31 3.93 3.27
CA LYS A 61 -8.29 3.82 4.37
C LYS A 61 -8.35 2.41 4.96
N GLY A 62 -8.17 1.40 4.12
CA GLY A 62 -8.13 0.01 4.56
C GLY A 62 -6.73 -0.38 5.03
N ALA A 63 -6.40 -1.65 4.83
CA ALA A 63 -5.10 -2.22 5.16
C ALA A 63 -4.27 -2.50 3.89
N LEU A 64 -2.95 -2.57 4.04
CA LEU A 64 -2.03 -3.13 3.05
C LEU A 64 -1.61 -4.52 3.51
N ILE A 65 -1.95 -5.54 2.72
CA ILE A 65 -1.82 -6.95 3.13
C ILE A 65 -1.05 -7.72 2.05
N ALA A 66 0.04 -8.37 2.43
CA ALA A 66 0.73 -9.38 1.64
C ALA A 66 1.06 -10.57 2.54
N GLU A 67 0.46 -11.72 2.26
CA GLU A 67 0.62 -12.92 3.07
C GLU A 67 0.90 -14.12 2.16
N GLY A 68 2.03 -14.80 2.38
CA GLY A 68 2.39 -16.00 1.59
C GLY A 68 2.73 -15.73 0.12
N VAL A 69 3.14 -14.51 -0.22
CA VAL A 69 3.63 -14.15 -1.56
C VAL A 69 5.12 -14.49 -1.65
N SER A 70 5.43 -15.76 -1.88
CA SER A 70 6.81 -16.31 -1.75
C SER A 70 7.83 -15.65 -2.67
N GLU A 71 7.39 -15.20 -3.85
CA GLU A 71 8.26 -14.64 -4.88
C GLU A 71 8.34 -13.10 -4.84
N LEU A 72 7.59 -12.42 -3.95
CA LEU A 72 7.68 -10.97 -3.79
C LEU A 72 9.02 -10.62 -3.13
N THR A 73 9.84 -9.84 -3.81
CA THR A 73 11.18 -9.48 -3.31
C THR A 73 11.23 -8.07 -2.73
N ASN A 74 10.49 -7.14 -3.33
CA ASN A 74 10.56 -5.70 -3.06
C ASN A 74 9.19 -5.05 -3.33
N PRO A 75 8.34 -4.82 -2.32
CA PRO A 75 7.23 -3.90 -2.43
C PRO A 75 7.75 -2.46 -2.31
N PHE A 76 7.50 -1.64 -3.34
CA PHE A 76 7.84 -0.23 -3.40
C PHE A 76 6.57 0.62 -3.52
N VAL A 77 6.30 1.43 -2.49
CA VAL A 77 5.13 2.32 -2.46
C VAL A 77 5.62 3.72 -2.06
N PRO A 78 6.26 4.46 -2.99
CA PRO A 78 7.01 5.67 -2.67
C PRO A 78 6.17 6.80 -2.08
N ASP A 79 4.95 6.94 -2.57
CA ASP A 79 4.10 8.11 -2.26
C ASP A 79 3.18 7.84 -1.06
N LEU A 80 3.18 6.64 -0.49
CA LEU A 80 2.26 6.28 0.59
C LEU A 80 2.63 6.99 1.89
N GLU A 81 1.80 7.96 2.28
CA GLU A 81 2.00 8.77 3.48
C GLU A 81 1.27 8.19 4.70
N SER A 82 0.10 7.56 4.50
CA SER A 82 -0.70 7.05 5.62
C SER A 82 -1.54 5.81 5.31
N VAL A 83 -1.68 4.96 6.34
CA VAL A 83 -2.55 3.78 6.32
C VAL A 83 -3.47 3.83 7.55
N GLN A 84 -4.77 3.99 7.34
CA GLN A 84 -5.73 4.02 8.45
C GLN A 84 -5.99 2.62 9.03
N GLY A 85 -5.92 1.59 8.19
CA GLY A 85 -5.90 0.20 8.65
C GLY A 85 -4.49 -0.21 9.12
N GLY A 86 -4.16 -1.48 8.90
CA GLY A 86 -2.86 -2.05 9.25
C GLY A 86 -1.99 -2.33 8.04
N ILE A 87 -0.72 -2.60 8.31
CA ILE A 87 0.22 -3.15 7.33
C ILE A 87 0.56 -4.57 7.80
N THR A 88 0.22 -5.58 7.00
CA THR A 88 0.56 -6.97 7.26
C THR A 88 1.42 -7.50 6.13
N LEU A 89 2.68 -7.81 6.43
CA LEU A 89 3.64 -8.42 5.51
C LEU A 89 4.12 -9.72 6.15
N SER A 90 3.48 -10.84 5.81
CA SER A 90 3.71 -12.13 6.47
C SER A 90 4.14 -13.24 5.51
N ASN A 91 5.06 -14.09 5.94
CA ASN A 91 5.46 -15.30 5.21
C ASN A 91 5.96 -15.02 3.77
N LEU A 92 6.74 -13.97 3.58
CA LEU A 92 7.28 -13.54 2.29
C LEU A 92 8.74 -14.02 2.16
N ASN A 93 8.91 -15.27 1.76
CA ASN A 93 10.20 -15.98 1.80
C ASN A 93 11.32 -15.30 1.01
N SER A 94 11.01 -14.61 -0.10
CA SER A 94 11.99 -13.91 -0.94
C SER A 94 12.07 -12.41 -0.66
N LEU A 95 11.29 -11.89 0.29
CA LEU A 95 11.28 -10.47 0.61
C LEU A 95 12.63 -10.06 1.19
N THR A 96 13.28 -9.09 0.57
CA THR A 96 14.61 -8.59 1.01
C THR A 96 14.56 -7.16 1.47
N THR A 97 13.66 -6.36 0.92
CA THR A 97 13.55 -4.93 1.22
C THR A 97 12.09 -4.51 1.17
N ILE A 98 11.69 -3.71 2.15
CA ILE A 98 10.43 -2.95 2.12
C ILE A 98 10.81 -1.48 1.96
N THR A 99 10.16 -0.75 1.06
CA THR A 99 10.40 0.68 0.89
C THR A 99 9.08 1.45 0.80
N MET A 100 8.81 2.21 1.85
CA MET A 100 7.66 3.11 2.03
C MET A 100 8.16 4.34 2.80
N ASP A 101 9.15 5.03 2.23
CA ASP A 101 9.91 6.03 2.98
C ASP A 101 9.07 7.25 3.39
N ALA A 102 8.04 7.60 2.61
CA ALA A 102 7.09 8.68 2.91
C ALA A 102 6.03 8.31 3.97
N LEU A 103 5.94 7.03 4.37
CA LEU A 103 4.91 6.58 5.29
C LEU A 103 5.14 7.20 6.66
N SER A 104 4.26 8.10 7.07
CA SER A 104 4.36 8.84 8.32
C SER A 104 3.48 8.30 9.44
N GLN A 105 2.33 7.71 9.09
CA GLN A 105 1.36 7.23 10.07
C GLN A 105 0.68 5.91 9.69
N VAL A 106 0.58 5.02 10.67
CA VAL A 106 -0.31 3.85 10.64
C VAL A 106 -1.26 3.88 11.84
N SER A 107 -2.57 3.94 11.59
CA SER A 107 -3.58 4.05 12.65
C SER A 107 -3.98 2.70 13.27
N SER A 108 -3.58 1.58 12.66
CA SER A 108 -3.72 0.25 13.28
C SER A 108 -2.35 -0.38 13.53
N SER A 109 -2.21 -1.68 13.28
CA SER A 109 -0.99 -2.44 13.55
C SER A 109 -0.10 -2.55 12.32
N VAL A 110 1.21 -2.60 12.55
CA VAL A 110 2.22 -3.01 11.55
C VAL A 110 2.79 -4.35 12.00
N LEU A 111 2.53 -5.38 11.21
CA LEU A 111 2.93 -6.77 11.46
C LEU A 111 3.81 -7.24 10.30
N ILE A 112 5.11 -7.37 10.54
CA ILE A 112 6.10 -7.83 9.57
C ILE A 112 6.72 -9.10 10.13
N THR A 113 6.17 -10.27 9.77
CA THR A 113 6.52 -11.55 10.42
C THR A 113 6.83 -12.68 9.42
N GLY A 114 7.78 -13.55 9.75
CA GLY A 114 8.10 -14.71 8.91
C GLY A 114 8.70 -14.32 7.55
N ASN A 115 9.58 -13.32 7.54
CA ASN A 115 10.25 -12.83 6.34
C ASN A 115 11.78 -13.06 6.49
N PRO A 116 12.26 -14.31 6.35
CA PRO A 116 13.61 -14.69 6.78
C PRO A 116 14.74 -14.06 5.97
N GLN A 117 14.44 -13.50 4.79
CA GLN A 117 15.42 -12.83 3.91
C GLN A 117 15.39 -11.30 4.04
N LEU A 118 14.50 -10.73 4.86
CA LEU A 118 14.33 -9.29 5.00
C LEU A 118 15.57 -8.67 5.65
N LYS A 119 16.19 -7.72 4.96
CA LYS A 119 17.42 -7.04 5.41
C LYS A 119 17.25 -5.53 5.58
N THR A 120 16.27 -4.95 4.90
CA THR A 120 16.10 -3.49 4.84
C THR A 120 14.64 -3.13 5.01
N LEU A 121 14.38 -2.25 5.97
CA LEU A 121 13.09 -1.60 6.17
C LEU A 121 13.27 -0.11 5.90
N GLY A 122 12.63 0.39 4.85
CA GLY A 122 12.55 1.80 4.50
C GLY A 122 11.22 2.38 4.98
N PHE A 123 11.25 3.01 6.14
CA PHE A 123 10.14 3.72 6.80
C PHE A 123 10.70 5.02 7.41
N GLN A 124 11.42 5.81 6.61
CA GLN A 124 12.23 6.93 7.12
C GLN A 124 11.40 8.00 7.82
N ASP A 125 10.23 8.31 7.27
CA ASP A 125 9.35 9.34 7.80
C ASP A 125 8.31 8.79 8.78
N LEU A 126 8.39 7.51 9.18
CA LEU A 126 7.40 6.88 10.06
C LEU A 126 7.50 7.44 11.48
N GLU A 127 6.55 8.32 11.81
CA GLU A 127 6.48 8.98 13.11
C GLU A 127 5.57 8.23 14.09
N LYS A 128 4.51 7.59 13.59
CA LYS A 128 3.45 7.08 14.46
C LYS A 128 2.82 5.78 13.99
N VAL A 129 2.79 4.80 14.90
CA VAL A 129 1.95 3.59 14.82
C VAL A 129 1.05 3.55 16.05
N GLU A 130 -0.26 3.58 15.86
CA GLU A 130 -1.23 3.60 16.99
C GLU A 130 -1.47 2.21 17.57
N GLY A 131 -1.42 1.17 16.74
CA GLY A 131 -1.60 -0.21 17.15
C GLY A 131 -0.29 -0.92 17.50
N GLN A 132 -0.28 -2.23 17.31
CA GLN A 132 0.90 -3.05 17.58
C GLN A 132 1.95 -2.84 16.49
N TRP A 133 3.21 -2.67 16.89
CA TRP A 133 4.37 -2.81 16.02
C TRP A 133 5.03 -4.16 16.31
N GLU A 134 5.09 -5.03 15.31
CA GLU A 134 5.77 -6.32 15.40
C GLU A 134 6.66 -6.54 14.17
N LEU A 135 7.94 -6.85 14.45
CA LEU A 135 8.91 -7.28 13.46
C LEU A 135 9.52 -8.59 13.94
N ALA A 136 9.22 -9.69 13.22
CA ALA A 136 9.73 -11.03 13.52
C ALA A 136 10.29 -11.69 12.25
N GLY A 137 11.55 -12.10 12.30
CA GLY A 137 12.23 -12.78 11.19
C GLY A 137 11.81 -14.23 11.04
#